data_AF-A0A3N5WNI7-F1
#
_entry.id   AF-A0A3N5WNI7-F1
#
_cell.length_a   1.000
_cell.length_b   1.000
_cell.length_c   1.000
_cell.angle_alpha   90.00
_cell.angle_beta   90.00
_cell.angle_gamma   90.00
#
_symmetry.space_group_name_H-M   'P 1'
#
loop_
_entity.id
_entity.type
_entity.pdbx_description
1 polymer ?
#
loop_
_entity_poly.entity_id
_entity_poly.type
_entity_poly.pdbx_seq_one_letter_code
_entity_poly.pdbx_strand_id
1 'polypeptide(L)'
;MTFEEFLTQSTEKIAGLVREAGPLVCVFPINGTRRWFLLEYPPNTWENGDFLSAYLQASIRRQVELFHLFFDHGVDTLMMPLFGPDLLERGEGYLRLASDAMRQLVVNTLFLNC
;
A
#
# COMPACT_ATOMS: atom_id res chain seq x y z
N MET A 1 -5.97 -3.43 29.29
CA MET A 1 -4.67 -3.22 28.62
C MET A 1 -4.49 -1.73 28.47
N THR A 2 -3.38 -1.19 28.96
CA THR A 2 -2.99 0.21 28.70
C THR A 2 -2.42 0.35 27.28
N PHE A 3 -2.18 1.58 26.83
CA PHE A 3 -1.61 1.82 25.52
C PHE A 3 -0.16 1.31 25.40
N GLU A 4 0.65 1.53 26.44
CA GLU A 4 2.05 1.08 26.50
C GLU A 4 2.14 -0.45 26.53
N GLU A 5 1.22 -1.10 27.26
CA GLU A 5 1.10 -2.56 27.25
C GLU A 5 0.74 -3.08 25.86
N PHE A 6 -0.17 -2.40 25.14
CA PHE A 6 -0.57 -2.77 23.79
C PHE A 6 0.61 -2.74 22.80
N LEU A 7 1.40 -1.66 22.81
CA LEU A 7 2.53 -1.47 21.90
C LEU A 7 3.65 -2.51 22.05
N THR A 8 3.70 -3.22 23.18
CA THR A 8 4.74 -4.24 23.46
C THR A 8 4.28 -5.67 23.20
N GLN A 9 3.02 -5.87 22.78
CA GLN A 9 2.52 -7.20 22.47
C GLN A 9 3.05 -7.72 21.13
N SER A 10 3.06 -9.05 20.97
CA SER A 10 3.35 -9.66 19.67
C SER A 10 2.21 -9.44 18.68
N THR A 11 2.53 -9.44 17.39
CA THR A 11 1.57 -9.31 16.29
C THR A 11 0.44 -10.34 16.41
N GLU A 12 0.76 -11.59 16.77
CA GLU A 12 -0.22 -12.67 16.91
C GLU A 12 -1.25 -12.38 18.01
N LYS A 13 -0.79 -11.81 19.13
CA LYS A 13 -1.67 -11.44 20.24
C LYS A 13 -2.56 -10.28 19.85
N ILE A 14 -2.03 -9.27 19.16
CA ILE A 14 -2.85 -8.17 18.65
C ILE A 14 -3.88 -8.68 17.63
N ALA A 15 -3.48 -9.56 16.73
CA ALA A 15 -4.38 -10.18 15.77
C ALA A 15 -5.50 -10.99 16.43
N GLY A 16 -5.21 -11.67 17.54
CA GLY A 16 -6.23 -12.30 18.38
C GLY A 16 -7.26 -11.30 18.89
N LEU A 17 -6.79 -10.20 19.50
CA LEU A 17 -7.67 -9.15 20.02
C LEU A 17 -8.53 -8.49 18.93
N VAL A 18 -7.96 -8.24 17.75
CA VAL A 18 -8.71 -7.66 16.62
C VAL A 18 -9.81 -8.60 16.16
N ARG A 19 -9.50 -9.89 15.97
CA ARG A 19 -10.50 -10.89 15.53
C ARG A 19 -11.58 -11.16 16.58
N GLU A 20 -11.24 -11.08 17.86
CA GLU A 20 -12.22 -11.21 18.95
C GLU A 20 -13.27 -10.10 18.93
N ALA A 21 -12.93 -8.90 18.42
CA ALA A 21 -13.87 -7.80 18.27
C ALA A 21 -14.85 -7.98 17.08
N GLY A 22 -14.67 -9.03 16.27
CA GLY A 22 -15.45 -9.32 15.07
C GLY A 22 -14.72 -8.96 13.77
N PRO A 23 -15.32 -9.26 12.60
CA PRO A 23 -14.65 -9.06 11.32
C PRO A 23 -14.40 -7.58 11.07
N LEU A 24 -13.13 -7.16 11.07
CA LEU A 24 -12.75 -5.77 10.91
C LEU A 24 -12.55 -5.43 9.43
N VAL A 25 -13.35 -4.48 8.94
CA VAL A 25 -13.16 -3.88 7.62
C VAL A 25 -12.44 -2.55 7.76
N CYS A 26 -11.21 -2.46 7.25
CA CYS A 26 -10.41 -1.25 7.25
C CYS A 26 -10.48 -0.56 5.87
N VAL A 27 -10.84 0.72 5.84
CA VAL A 27 -10.72 1.55 4.64
C VAL A 27 -9.43 2.34 4.73
N PHE A 28 -8.49 2.11 3.80
CA PHE A 28 -7.17 2.75 3.82
C PHE A 28 -6.76 3.29 2.44
N PRO A 29 -7.07 4.56 2.13
CA PRO A 29 -6.62 5.17 0.89
C PRO A 29 -5.12 5.50 0.95
N ILE A 30 -4.33 4.97 0.01
CA ILE A 30 -2.91 5.28 -0.09
C ILE A 30 -2.75 6.59 -0.88
N ASN A 31 -2.40 7.66 -0.17
CA ASN A 31 -2.25 9.00 -0.71
C ASN A 31 -0.83 9.54 -0.57
N GLY A 32 -0.52 10.61 -1.31
CA GLY A 32 0.76 11.30 -1.18
C GLY A 32 1.98 10.51 -1.67
N THR A 33 1.79 9.40 -2.38
CA THR A 33 2.82 8.47 -2.82
C THR A 33 3.95 9.11 -3.62
N ARG A 34 3.65 10.04 -4.53
CA ARG A 34 4.69 10.78 -5.26
C ARG A 34 5.55 11.64 -4.34
N ARG A 35 4.94 12.29 -3.34
CA ARG A 35 5.67 13.11 -2.36
C ARG A 35 6.54 12.23 -1.48
N TRP A 36 5.97 11.14 -0.96
CA TRP A 36 6.70 10.12 -0.21
C TRP A 36 7.90 9.61 -1.02
N PHE A 37 7.69 9.21 -2.26
CA PHE A 37 8.76 8.67 -3.09
C PHE A 37 9.90 9.66 -3.32
N LEU A 38 9.58 10.93 -3.63
CA LEU A 38 10.61 11.96 -3.83
C LEU A 38 11.42 12.26 -2.55
N LEU A 39 10.84 12.03 -1.37
CA LEU A 39 11.51 12.25 -0.09
C LEU A 39 12.37 11.05 0.33
N GLU A 40 11.86 9.83 0.16
CA GLU A 40 12.53 8.60 0.59
C GLU A 40 13.51 8.05 -0.45
N TYR A 41 13.32 8.38 -1.73
CA TYR A 41 14.13 7.92 -2.86
C TYR A 41 14.59 9.13 -3.68
N PRO A 42 15.69 9.80 -3.30
CA PRO A 42 16.19 10.94 -4.05
C PRO A 42 16.70 10.52 -5.46
N PRO A 43 16.76 11.42 -6.45
CA PRO A 43 17.03 11.06 -7.86
C PRO A 43 18.29 10.23 -8.12
N ASN A 44 19.32 10.39 -7.28
CA ASN A 44 20.56 9.64 -7.34
C ASN A 44 20.42 8.16 -6.93
N THR A 45 19.25 7.74 -6.41
CA THR A 45 18.96 6.35 -6.05
C THR A 45 18.14 5.61 -7.11
N TRP A 46 17.72 6.29 -8.19
CA TRP A 46 16.88 5.68 -9.22
C TRP A 46 17.77 4.98 -10.26
N GLU A 47 17.61 3.67 -10.40
CA GLU A 47 18.27 2.92 -11.47
C GLU A 47 17.92 3.53 -12.84
N ASN A 48 18.95 3.81 -13.64
CA ASN A 48 18.84 4.40 -14.98
C ASN A 48 18.18 5.80 -15.07
N GLY A 49 17.92 6.45 -13.93
CA GLY A 49 17.27 7.77 -13.89
C GLY A 49 15.79 7.77 -14.28
N ASP A 50 15.17 6.60 -14.45
CA ASP A 50 13.75 6.50 -14.78
C ASP A 50 12.88 6.61 -13.51
N PHE A 51 12.34 7.81 -13.30
CA PHE A 51 11.43 8.11 -12.21
C PHE A 51 10.24 7.14 -12.15
N LEU A 52 9.61 6.83 -13.29
CA LEU A 52 8.33 6.11 -13.30
C LEU A 52 8.54 4.65 -12.88
N SER A 53 9.53 3.98 -13.46
CA SER A 53 9.85 2.60 -13.09
C SER A 53 10.28 2.48 -11.63
N ALA A 54 11.17 3.38 -11.16
CA ALA A 54 11.62 3.38 -9.78
C ALA A 54 10.46 3.65 -8.80
N TYR A 55 9.59 4.61 -9.12
CA TYR A 55 8.39 4.94 -8.34
C TYR A 55 7.42 3.76 -8.25
N LEU A 56 7.12 3.10 -9.38
CA LEU A 56 6.22 1.95 -9.41
C LEU A 56 6.77 0.78 -8.59
N GLN A 57 8.06 0.46 -8.74
CA GLN A 57 8.70 -0.63 -7.99
C GLN A 57 8.68 -0.37 -6.47
N ALA A 58 9.05 0.83 -6.04
CA ALA A 58 9.00 1.21 -4.63
C ALA A 58 7.56 1.18 -4.08
N SER A 59 6.60 1.70 -4.86
CA SER A 59 5.19 1.74 -4.45
C SER A 59 4.59 0.34 -4.30
N ILE A 60 4.86 -0.58 -5.25
CA ILE A 60 4.36 -1.96 -5.20
C ILE A 60 4.90 -2.68 -3.97
N ARG A 61 6.22 -2.61 -3.74
CA ARG A 61 6.84 -3.24 -2.58
C ARG A 61 6.21 -2.74 -1.28
N ARG A 62 6.08 -1.41 -1.15
CA ARG A 62 5.52 -0.81 0.06
C ARG A 62 4.04 -1.15 0.24
N GLN A 63 3.29 -1.28 -0.85
CA GLN A 63 1.89 -1.69 -0.82
C GLN A 63 1.75 -3.13 -0.30
N VAL A 64 2.58 -4.07 -0.75
CA VAL A 64 2.59 -5.45 -0.23
C VAL A 64 2.97 -5.49 1.25
N GLU A 65 3.99 -4.72 1.66
CA GLU A 65 4.36 -4.59 3.09
C GLU A 65 3.20 -4.06 3.95
N LEU A 66 2.40 -3.12 3.43
CA LEU A 66 1.20 -2.64 4.11
C LEU A 66 0.12 -3.73 4.19
N PHE A 67 -0.02 -4.58 3.17
CA PHE A 67 -0.99 -5.68 3.22
C PHE A 67 -0.65 -6.65 4.33
N HIS A 68 0.62 -7.06 4.40
CA HIS A 68 1.11 -7.87 5.52
C HIS A 68 0.85 -7.19 6.85
N LEU A 69 1.17 -5.90 6.99
CA LEU A 69 0.90 -5.15 8.22
C LEU A 69 -0.58 -5.28 8.65
N PHE A 70 -1.54 -5.00 7.76
CA PHE A 70 -2.95 -5.05 8.13
C PHE A 70 -3.45 -6.48 8.40
N PHE A 71 -3.17 -7.42 7.49
CA PHE A 71 -3.69 -8.79 7.59
C PHE A 71 -3.02 -9.56 8.74
N ASP A 72 -1.72 -9.37 8.97
CA ASP A 72 -1.01 -10.01 10.09
C ASP A 72 -1.52 -9.50 11.44
N HIS A 73 -2.00 -8.26 11.52
CA HIS A 73 -2.65 -7.69 12.71
C HIS A 73 -4.13 -8.05 12.82
N GLY A 74 -4.63 -8.97 11.99
CA GLY A 74 -5.97 -9.55 12.12
C GLY A 74 -7.09 -8.75 11.47
N VAL A 75 -6.79 -7.74 10.63
CA VAL A 75 -7.81 -7.09 9.80
C VAL A 75 -8.36 -8.08 8.77
N ASP A 76 -9.67 -8.29 8.71
CA ASP A 76 -10.29 -9.26 7.81
C ASP A 76 -10.42 -8.75 6.37
N THR A 77 -10.70 -7.47 6.19
CA THR A 77 -10.89 -6.87 4.87
C THR A 77 -10.24 -5.50 4.79
N LEU A 78 -9.35 -5.33 3.81
CA LEU A 78 -8.75 -4.05 3.48
C LEU A 78 -9.40 -3.49 2.20
N MET A 79 -10.10 -2.37 2.33
CA MET A 79 -10.69 -1.64 1.22
C MET A 79 -9.82 -0.44 0.86
N MET A 80 -9.31 -0.44 -0.37
CA MET A 80 -8.38 0.58 -0.85
C MET A 80 -8.93 1.28 -2.07
N PRO A 81 -9.46 2.50 -1.91
CA PRO A 81 -9.78 3.34 -3.05
C PRO A 81 -8.48 3.67 -3.81
N LEU A 82 -8.33 3.12 -5.02
CA LEU A 82 -7.16 3.38 -5.87
C LEU A 82 -7.34 4.65 -6.70
N PHE A 83 -8.54 4.86 -7.24
CA PHE A 83 -8.86 5.98 -8.11
C PHE A 83 -10.24 6.55 -7.79
N GLY A 84 -10.34 7.87 -7.80
CA GLY A 84 -11.59 8.62 -7.72
C GLY A 84 -11.96 9.24 -9.07
N PRO A 85 -13.14 9.90 -9.15
CA PRO A 85 -13.58 10.59 -10.36
C PRO A 85 -12.64 11.72 -10.80
N ASP A 86 -11.87 12.28 -9.86
CA ASP A 86 -10.82 13.28 -10.09
C ASP A 86 -9.68 12.75 -10.99
N LEU A 87 -9.57 11.43 -11.16
CA LEU A 87 -8.64 10.83 -12.11
C LEU A 87 -8.90 11.30 -13.55
N LEU A 88 -10.18 11.40 -13.92
CA LEU A 88 -10.59 11.77 -15.28
C LEU A 88 -10.23 13.22 -15.61
N GLU A 89 -10.14 14.07 -14.58
CA GLU A 89 -9.77 15.48 -14.71
C GLU A 89 -8.27 15.69 -14.96
N ARG A 90 -7.43 14.65 -14.75
CA ARG A 90 -5.97 14.72 -14.91
C ARG A 90 -5.47 14.37 -16.32
N GLY A 91 -6.39 13.99 -17.22
CA GLY A 91 -6.14 13.77 -18.64
C GLY A 91 -5.58 12.39 -19.02
N GLU A 92 -5.56 12.13 -20.32
CA GLU A 92 -5.24 10.84 -20.96
C GLU A 92 -3.87 10.26 -20.59
N GLY A 93 -2.86 11.12 -20.44
CA GLY A 93 -1.52 10.68 -20.04
C GLY A 93 -1.51 10.04 -18.64
N TYR A 94 -2.23 10.64 -17.70
CA TYR A 94 -2.33 10.14 -16.33
C TYR A 94 -3.21 8.88 -16.25
N LEU A 95 -4.27 8.80 -17.07
CA LEU A 95 -5.12 7.61 -17.17
C LEU A 95 -4.33 6.37 -17.64
N ARG A 96 -3.45 6.53 -18.64
CA ARG A 96 -2.57 5.44 -19.08
C ARG A 96 -1.64 4.94 -17.97
N LEU A 97 -1.01 5.87 -17.26
CA LEU A 97 -0.15 5.56 -16.12
C LEU A 97 -0.91 4.83 -15.00
N ALA A 98 -2.13 5.28 -14.70
CA ALA A 98 -3.01 4.61 -13.75
C ALA A 98 -3.37 3.19 -14.19
N SER A 99 -3.67 2.99 -15.48
CA SER A 99 -3.94 1.67 -16.06
C SER A 99 -2.74 0.74 -15.96
N ASP A 100 -1.54 1.22 -16.28
CA ASP A 100 -0.32 0.43 -16.17
C ASP A 100 -0.02 0.04 -14.72
N ALA A 101 -0.26 0.94 -13.77
CA ALA A 101 -0.16 0.63 -12.35
C ALA A 101 -1.17 -0.44 -11.91
N MET A 102 -2.43 -0.36 -12.36
CA MET A 102 -3.44 -1.40 -12.07
C MET A 102 -3.06 -2.76 -12.62
N ARG A 103 -2.48 -2.81 -13.81
CA ARG A 103 -2.00 -4.06 -14.41
C ARG A 103 -0.99 -4.75 -13.49
N GLN A 104 -0.14 -4.00 -12.78
CA GLN A 104 0.84 -4.58 -11.86
C GLN A 104 0.21 -5.40 -10.74
N LEU A 105 -1.02 -5.07 -10.30
CA LEU A 105 -1.72 -5.81 -9.24
C LEU A 105 -1.97 -7.28 -9.61
N VAL A 106 -2.05 -7.60 -10.90
CA VAL A 106 -2.38 -8.95 -11.39
C VAL A 106 -1.21 -9.66 -12.08
N VAL A 107 -0.13 -8.92 -12.43
CA VAL A 107 1.03 -9.51 -13.12
C VAL A 107 2.32 -9.48 -12.31
N ASN A 108 2.41 -8.63 -11.29
CA ASN A 108 3.65 -8.50 -10.52
C ASN A 108 3.78 -9.66 -9.53
N THR A 109 4.92 -10.33 -9.55
CA THR A 109 5.18 -11.51 -8.71
C THR A 109 5.11 -11.20 -7.21
N LEU A 110 5.35 -9.96 -6.79
CA LEU A 110 5.21 -9.56 -5.39
C LEU A 110 3.76 -9.69 -4.89
N PHE A 111 2.75 -9.44 -5.75
CA PHE A 111 1.34 -9.67 -5.39
C PHE A 111 0.92 -11.12 -5.52
N LEU A 112 1.55 -11.88 -6.42
CA LEU A 112 1.21 -13.28 -6.68
C LEU A 112 1.83 -14.25 -5.66
N ASN A 113 2.88 -13.82 -4.97
CA ASN A 113 3.60 -14.60 -3.97
C ASN A 113 3.30 -14.16 -2.53
N CYS A 114 2.26 -13.35 -2.32
CA CYS A 114 1.77 -12.96 -0.99
C CYS A 114 1.19 -14.16 -0.22
#